data_AF-A0A9R0TM33-F1
#
_entry.id   AF-A0A9R0TM33-F1
#
_cell.length_a   1.000
_cell.length_b   1.000
_cell.length_c   1.000
_cell.angle_alpha   90.00
_cell.angle_beta   90.00
_cell.angle_gamma   90.00
#
_symmetry.space_group_name_H-M   'P 1'
#
loop_
_entity.id
_entity.type
_entity.pdbx_description
1 polymer ?
#
loop_
_entity_poly.entity_id
_entity_poly.type
_entity_poly.pdbx_seq_one_letter_code
_entity_poly.pdbx_strand_id
1 'polypeptide(L)'
;MSFFESCGFECPERKGSADFLQEVLSKKDQKQYWSRNEEGYNFVTVDQFCDKFKASQSGQNLAEELSKPYEESKGHKNALSFSIYSLSKWDLLKACFARELLLMKRNAFIYISKSIQLGLLAVITGTVFLRTRMGVDRIHANYYMGSLFYALLLLMVNGFPELAMAINRLPIFYKQRDDYFYPAWAYAIPSFILKIPVSLVESIAWTTISYYLIGYTPEASRFFCQLLVLFLIHTVTLSMFRCVASYCQTMVAGSVGGTMAFLATLLFGGFIIPRSFMPNWLKWGFWLSPLSYGEIGLTGNEFLAQRWLEIKISGVALGRRILMDQGLDFSSYFYWISIGALLGFTLLFNVGFAIGLTIKKVPGTSRAIISRNKLTTFDGRDQDNNAENRRPKLQAETALSPNRTGRMVLPFTPLILEHL
;
A
#
# COMPACT_ATOMS: atom_id res chain seq x y z
N MET A 1 0.66 -48.14 -9.94
CA MET A 1 1.47 -48.50 -11.13
C MET A 1 0.69 -49.45 -12.03
N SER A 2 0.06 -50.50 -11.50
CA SER A 2 -0.83 -51.43 -12.23
C SER A 2 -1.82 -50.82 -13.23
N PHE A 3 -2.42 -49.66 -12.95
CA PHE A 3 -3.29 -48.96 -13.92
C PHE A 3 -2.53 -48.48 -15.17
N PHE A 4 -1.32 -47.95 -15.00
CA PHE A 4 -0.51 -47.49 -16.14
C PHE A 4 0.06 -48.67 -16.92
N GLU A 5 0.43 -49.74 -16.23
CA GLU A 5 0.84 -51.01 -16.85
C GLU A 5 -0.28 -51.60 -17.72
N SER A 6 -1.53 -51.60 -17.23
CA SER A 6 -2.69 -52.03 -18.02
C SER A 6 -2.97 -51.13 -19.23
N CYS A 7 -2.56 -49.86 -19.16
CA CYS A 7 -2.59 -48.93 -20.28
C CYS A 7 -1.44 -49.09 -21.27
N GLY A 8 -0.46 -49.98 -21.00
CA GLY A 8 0.71 -50.23 -21.85
C GLY A 8 1.96 -49.43 -21.47
N PHE A 9 1.99 -48.82 -20.29
CA PHE A 9 3.11 -48.02 -19.79
C PHE A 9 3.73 -48.64 -18.55
N GLU A 10 5.01 -48.97 -18.64
CA GLU A 10 5.75 -49.60 -17.55
C GLU A 10 6.80 -48.64 -16.97
N CYS A 11 6.93 -48.63 -15.65
CA CYS A 11 7.90 -47.80 -14.96
C CYS A 11 9.23 -48.54 -14.86
N PRO A 12 10.34 -47.98 -15.37
CA PRO A 12 11.66 -48.59 -15.25
C PRO A 12 12.09 -48.71 -13.77
N GLU A 13 12.82 -49.77 -13.42
CA GLU A 13 13.23 -50.04 -12.03
C GLU A 13 14.06 -48.92 -11.39
N ARG A 14 14.86 -48.20 -12.18
CA ARG A 14 15.71 -47.09 -11.71
C ARG A 14 15.00 -45.74 -11.68
N LYS A 15 13.75 -45.66 -12.12
CA LYS A 15 12.98 -44.41 -12.19
C LYS A 15 12.10 -44.27 -10.96
N GLY A 16 12.12 -43.10 -10.33
CA GLY A 16 11.19 -42.78 -9.24
C GLY A 16 9.75 -42.78 -9.74
N SER A 17 8.84 -43.41 -8.99
CA SER A 17 7.43 -43.53 -9.39
C SER A 17 6.74 -42.18 -9.59
N ALA A 18 7.10 -41.16 -8.81
CA ALA A 18 6.55 -39.81 -8.94
C ALA A 18 6.95 -39.14 -10.26
N ASP A 19 8.22 -39.28 -10.66
CA ASP A 19 8.74 -38.73 -11.91
C ASP A 19 8.11 -39.45 -13.11
N PHE A 20 7.99 -40.78 -13.03
CA PHE A 20 7.25 -41.56 -14.03
C PHE A 20 5.82 -41.04 -14.21
N LEU A 21 5.08 -40.81 -13.12
CA LEU A 21 3.69 -40.32 -13.19
C LEU A 21 3.57 -38.92 -13.81
N GLN A 22 4.59 -38.08 -13.67
CA GLN A 22 4.61 -36.77 -14.33
C GLN A 22 4.96 -36.89 -15.82
N GLU A 23 5.93 -37.74 -16.16
CA GLU A 23 6.46 -37.88 -17.51
C GLU A 23 5.58 -38.74 -18.41
N VAL A 24 4.87 -39.73 -17.87
CA VAL A 24 3.90 -40.55 -18.63
C VAL A 24 2.72 -39.70 -19.14
N LEU A 25 2.47 -38.54 -18.54
CA LEU A 25 1.46 -37.57 -19.01
C LEU A 25 2.03 -36.54 -20.00
N SER A 26 3.35 -36.51 -20.20
CA SER A 26 4.05 -35.57 -21.08
C SER A 26 4.15 -36.10 -22.51
N LYS A 27 3.77 -35.29 -23.50
CA LYS A 27 3.90 -35.63 -24.94
C LYS A 27 5.35 -35.92 -25.37
N LYS A 28 6.33 -35.34 -24.67
CA LYS A 28 7.75 -35.51 -24.98
C LYS A 28 8.30 -36.84 -24.47
N ASP A 29 7.84 -37.25 -23.30
CA ASP A 29 8.51 -38.27 -22.49
C ASP A 29 7.73 -39.59 -22.46
N GLN A 30 6.42 -39.56 -22.74
CA GLN A 30 5.54 -40.73 -22.64
C GLN A 30 6.01 -41.94 -23.49
N LYS A 31 6.61 -41.70 -24.66
CA LYS A 31 7.06 -42.77 -25.57
C LYS A 31 8.10 -43.70 -24.92
N GLN A 32 8.95 -43.19 -24.04
CA GLN A 32 10.04 -43.97 -23.44
C GLN A 32 9.53 -45.05 -22.47
N TYR A 33 8.26 -44.95 -22.07
CA TYR A 33 7.61 -45.85 -21.12
C TYR A 33 6.72 -46.90 -21.78
N TRP A 34 6.59 -46.87 -23.11
CA TRP A 34 5.76 -47.82 -23.85
C TRP A 34 6.38 -49.22 -23.82
N SER A 35 5.67 -50.20 -23.28
CA SER A 35 6.17 -51.58 -23.11
C SER A 35 5.57 -52.58 -24.10
N ARG A 36 4.56 -52.19 -24.90
CA ARG A 36 3.90 -53.10 -25.86
C ARG A 36 4.64 -53.13 -27.19
N ASN A 37 5.55 -54.09 -27.33
CA ASN A 37 6.39 -54.25 -28.53
C ASN A 37 5.61 -54.62 -29.81
N GLU A 38 4.40 -55.16 -29.70
CA GLU A 38 3.56 -55.58 -30.83
C GLU A 38 2.64 -54.47 -31.36
N GLU A 39 2.44 -53.40 -30.58
CA GLU A 39 1.57 -52.28 -30.92
C GLU A 39 2.40 -51.01 -31.20
N GLY A 40 2.07 -50.31 -32.28
CA GLY A 40 2.70 -49.01 -32.57
C GLY A 40 2.34 -47.99 -31.49
N TYR A 41 3.35 -47.35 -30.90
CA TYR A 41 3.13 -46.28 -29.94
C TYR A 41 2.31 -45.14 -30.57
N ASN A 42 1.19 -44.82 -29.92
CA ASN A 42 0.45 -43.60 -30.15
C ASN A 42 0.38 -42.81 -28.84
N PHE A 43 0.47 -41.48 -28.95
CA PHE A 43 0.38 -40.62 -27.78
C PHE A 43 -1.02 -40.74 -27.14
N VAL A 44 -1.05 -41.17 -25.89
CA VAL A 44 -2.26 -41.26 -25.08
C VAL A 44 -2.44 -39.93 -24.35
N THR A 45 -3.52 -39.24 -24.68
CA THR A 45 -3.86 -37.95 -24.09
C THR A 45 -4.30 -38.10 -22.63
N VAL A 46 -4.22 -37.01 -21.85
CA VAL A 46 -4.69 -36.98 -20.46
C VAL A 46 -6.18 -37.35 -20.38
N ASP A 47 -7.00 -36.91 -21.33
CA ASP A 47 -8.43 -37.21 -21.35
C ASP A 47 -8.68 -38.71 -21.57
N GLN A 48 -7.92 -39.36 -22.45
CA GLN A 48 -7.99 -40.82 -22.63
C GLN A 48 -7.55 -41.58 -21.37
N PHE A 49 -6.54 -41.11 -20.64
CA PHE A 49 -6.20 -41.69 -19.34
C PHE A 49 -7.32 -41.50 -18.32
N CYS A 50 -7.99 -40.34 -18.30
CA CYS A 50 -9.14 -40.13 -17.43
C CYS A 50 -10.29 -41.09 -17.74
N ASP A 51 -10.60 -41.32 -19.02
CA ASP A 51 -11.67 -42.24 -19.42
C ASP A 51 -11.32 -43.69 -19.11
N LYS A 52 -10.07 -44.12 -19.39
CA LYS A 52 -9.56 -45.44 -18.97
C LYS A 52 -9.58 -45.60 -17.45
N PHE A 53 -9.22 -44.56 -16.69
CA PHE A 53 -9.23 -44.60 -15.23
C PHE A 53 -10.64 -44.77 -14.68
N LYS A 54 -11.63 -44.00 -15.19
CA LYS A 54 -13.05 -44.16 -14.82
C LYS A 54 -13.57 -45.56 -15.12
N ALA A 55 -13.16 -46.15 -16.24
CA ALA A 55 -13.54 -47.51 -16.61
C ALA A 55 -12.83 -48.59 -15.78
N SER A 56 -11.66 -48.29 -15.19
CA SER A 56 -10.88 -49.23 -14.39
C SER A 56 -11.54 -49.56 -13.05
N GLN A 57 -11.22 -50.73 -12.49
CA GLN A 57 -11.72 -51.15 -11.18
C GLN A 57 -11.40 -50.13 -10.07
N SER A 58 -10.19 -49.56 -10.08
CA SER A 58 -9.79 -48.53 -9.12
C SER A 58 -10.65 -47.26 -9.21
N GLY A 59 -10.98 -46.84 -10.44
CA GLY A 59 -11.84 -45.67 -10.65
C GLY A 59 -13.29 -45.93 -10.28
N GLN A 60 -13.83 -47.11 -10.60
CA GLN A 60 -15.19 -47.51 -10.21
C GLN A 60 -15.33 -47.62 -8.68
N ASN A 61 -14.36 -48.22 -8.00
CA ASN A 61 -14.34 -48.32 -6.54
C ASN A 61 -14.32 -46.92 -5.88
N LEU A 62 -13.48 -46.01 -6.38
CA LEU A 62 -13.41 -44.63 -5.88
C LEU A 62 -14.73 -43.87 -6.13
N ALA A 63 -15.34 -44.06 -7.30
CA ALA A 63 -16.63 -43.46 -7.62
C ALA A 63 -17.75 -43.98 -6.71
N GLU A 64 -17.76 -45.28 -6.41
CA GLU A 64 -18.69 -45.88 -5.46
C GLU A 64 -18.47 -45.33 -4.05
N GLU A 65 -17.22 -45.20 -3.60
CA GLU A 65 -16.87 -44.62 -2.30
C GLU A 65 -17.33 -43.16 -2.18
N LEU A 66 -17.11 -42.35 -3.22
CA LEU A 66 -17.55 -40.95 -3.27
C LEU A 66 -19.08 -40.81 -3.40
N SER A 67 -19.77 -41.82 -3.93
CA SER A 67 -21.23 -41.82 -4.05
C SER A 67 -21.95 -42.03 -2.71
N LYS A 68 -21.26 -42.61 -1.72
CA LYS A 68 -21.80 -42.82 -0.37
C LYS A 68 -21.88 -41.47 0.34
N PRO A 69 -23.08 -40.96 0.68
CA PRO A 69 -23.20 -39.68 1.38
C PRO A 69 -22.49 -39.75 2.73
N TYR A 70 -21.76 -38.69 3.05
CA TYR A 70 -21.01 -38.60 4.31
C TYR A 70 -21.97 -38.62 5.50
N GLU A 71 -21.85 -39.63 6.36
CA GLU A 71 -22.62 -39.72 7.61
C GLU A 71 -22.04 -38.73 8.65
N GLU A 72 -22.68 -37.56 8.80
CA GLU A 72 -22.28 -36.53 9.77
C GLU A 72 -22.20 -37.05 11.21
N SER A 73 -22.94 -38.11 11.55
CA SER A 73 -22.97 -38.74 12.88
C SER A 73 -21.64 -39.42 13.28
N LYS A 74 -20.81 -39.79 12.30
CA LYS A 74 -19.47 -40.39 12.52
C LYS A 74 -18.34 -39.36 12.54
N GLY A 75 -18.62 -38.11 12.15
CA GLY A 75 -17.66 -37.02 12.17
C GLY A 75 -17.49 -36.42 13.56
N HIS A 76 -16.28 -36.02 13.91
CA HIS A 76 -16.08 -35.21 15.12
C HIS A 76 -16.81 -33.86 14.95
N LYS A 77 -17.54 -33.39 15.98
CA LYS A 77 -18.34 -32.15 15.92
C LYS A 77 -17.54 -30.90 15.46
N ASN A 78 -16.21 -30.94 15.58
CA ASN A 78 -15.30 -29.87 15.16
C ASN A 78 -14.50 -30.18 13.88
N ALA A 79 -14.86 -31.22 13.12
CA ALA A 79 -14.11 -31.63 11.93
C ALA A 79 -14.18 -30.61 10.78
N LEU A 80 -15.27 -29.80 10.73
CA LEU A 80 -15.49 -28.76 9.73
C LEU A 80 -15.70 -27.41 10.42
N SER A 81 -14.92 -26.39 10.05
CA SER A 81 -15.17 -25.01 10.45
C SER A 81 -16.04 -24.33 9.40
N PHE A 82 -17.24 -23.90 9.79
CA PHE A 82 -18.10 -23.05 8.98
C PHE A 82 -17.78 -21.55 9.15
N SER A 83 -16.87 -21.22 10.07
CA SER A 83 -16.40 -19.85 10.29
C SER A 83 -15.16 -19.58 9.45
N ILE A 84 -15.15 -18.45 8.74
CA ILE A 84 -13.99 -17.98 7.98
C ILE A 84 -12.83 -17.65 8.93
N TYR A 85 -13.13 -17.07 10.10
CA TYR A 85 -12.16 -16.69 11.11
C TYR A 85 -12.39 -17.49 12.39
N SER A 86 -11.31 -18.03 12.97
CA SER A 86 -11.40 -18.86 14.18
C SER A 86 -11.62 -18.06 15.47
N LEU A 87 -11.25 -16.77 15.49
CA LEU A 87 -11.34 -15.90 16.67
C LEU A 87 -12.48 -14.88 16.54
N SER A 88 -12.94 -14.37 17.69
CA SER A 88 -13.90 -13.28 17.72
C SER A 88 -13.31 -12.00 17.10
N LYS A 89 -14.17 -11.10 16.59
CA LYS A 89 -13.75 -9.82 15.99
C LYS A 89 -12.92 -8.97 16.96
N TRP A 90 -13.28 -8.97 18.24
CA TRP A 90 -12.55 -8.22 19.27
C TRP A 90 -11.18 -8.82 19.58
N ASP A 91 -11.08 -10.15 19.64
CA ASP A 91 -9.81 -10.83 19.88
C ASP A 91 -8.85 -10.65 18.70
N LEU A 92 -9.36 -10.68 17.46
CA LEU A 92 -8.61 -10.35 16.24
C LEU A 92 -8.04 -8.94 16.30
N LEU A 93 -8.87 -7.96 16.68
CA LEU A 93 -8.44 -6.57 16.80
C LEU A 93 -7.38 -6.42 17.90
N LYS A 94 -7.60 -7.02 19.07
CA LYS A 94 -6.65 -7.01 20.20
C LYS A 94 -5.32 -7.64 19.82
N ALA A 95 -5.33 -8.77 19.12
CA ALA A 95 -4.13 -9.44 18.64
C ALA A 95 -3.38 -8.60 17.61
N CYS A 96 -4.09 -7.99 16.63
CA CYS A 96 -3.49 -7.09 15.65
C CYS A 96 -2.89 -5.84 16.31
N PHE A 97 -3.56 -5.30 17.33
CA PHE A 97 -3.09 -4.15 18.10
C PHE A 97 -1.83 -4.48 18.90
N ALA A 98 -1.82 -5.59 19.65
CA ALA A 98 -0.66 -6.04 20.39
C ALA A 98 0.54 -6.29 19.46
N ARG A 99 0.30 -6.89 18.29
CA ARG A 99 1.33 -7.10 17.26
C ARG A 99 1.91 -5.79 16.75
N GLU A 100 1.06 -4.84 16.37
CA GLU A 100 1.51 -3.55 15.84
C GLU A 100 2.30 -2.76 16.88
N LEU A 101 1.83 -2.75 18.13
CA LEU A 101 2.55 -2.15 19.25
C LEU A 101 3.92 -2.81 19.49
N LEU A 102 3.99 -4.15 19.43
CA LEU A 102 5.24 -4.88 19.59
C LEU A 102 6.22 -4.57 18.45
N LEU A 103 5.74 -4.49 17.21
CA LEU A 103 6.56 -4.11 16.05
C LEU A 103 7.07 -2.68 16.17
N MET A 104 6.24 -1.74 16.66
CA MET A 104 6.67 -0.37 16.94
C MET A 104 7.73 -0.32 18.04
N LYS A 105 7.55 -1.06 19.14
CA LYS A 105 8.52 -1.14 20.24
C LYS A 105 9.87 -1.72 19.78
N ARG A 106 9.85 -2.80 19.00
CA ARG A 106 11.09 -3.43 18.48
C ARG A 106 11.82 -2.52 17.48
N ASN A 107 11.08 -1.73 16.72
CA ASN A 107 11.63 -0.74 15.79
C ASN A 107 11.59 0.69 16.36
N ALA A 108 11.65 0.84 17.70
CA ALA A 108 11.58 2.15 18.36
C ALA A 108 12.69 3.11 17.89
N PHE A 109 13.86 2.57 17.52
CA PHE A 109 14.97 3.33 16.98
C PHE A 109 14.57 4.23 15.79
N ILE A 110 13.73 3.74 14.88
CA ILE A 110 13.27 4.51 13.70
C ILE A 110 12.41 5.71 14.13
N TYR A 111 11.58 5.54 15.15
CA TYR A 111 10.71 6.60 15.65
C TYR A 111 11.52 7.64 16.43
N ILE A 112 12.43 7.19 17.30
CA ILE A 112 13.30 8.06 18.09
C ILE A 112 14.19 8.91 17.18
N SER A 113 14.84 8.30 16.18
CA SER A 113 15.73 9.02 15.26
C SER A 113 14.99 10.09 14.46
N LYS A 114 13.76 9.79 14.00
CA LYS A 114 12.90 10.77 13.33
C LYS A 114 12.47 11.92 14.24
N SER A 115 12.10 11.63 15.49
CA SER A 115 11.75 12.66 16.46
C SER A 115 12.94 13.58 16.77
N ILE A 116 14.15 13.01 16.89
CA ILE A 116 15.39 13.79 17.06
C ILE A 116 15.67 14.65 15.81
N GLN A 117 15.55 14.07 14.61
CA GLN A 117 15.72 14.79 13.35
C GLN A 117 14.74 15.97 13.22
N LEU A 118 13.46 15.75 13.58
CA LEU A 118 12.44 16.79 13.56
C LEU A 118 12.75 17.89 14.58
N GLY A 119 13.22 17.53 15.78
CA GLY A 119 13.65 18.48 16.80
C GLY A 119 14.83 19.35 16.33
N LEU A 120 15.86 18.75 15.72
CA LEU A 120 16.99 19.48 15.15
C LEU A 120 16.52 20.46 14.06
N LEU A 121 15.62 20.02 13.20
CA LEU A 121 15.07 20.87 12.14
C LEU A 121 14.21 22.02 12.70
N ALA A 122 13.48 21.78 13.79
CA ALA A 122 12.74 22.82 14.50
C ALA A 122 13.69 23.88 15.09
N VAL A 123 14.84 23.48 15.63
CA VAL A 123 15.88 24.40 16.12
C VAL A 123 16.45 25.23 14.97
N ILE A 124 16.84 24.60 13.87
CA ILE A 124 17.37 25.30 12.68
C ILE A 124 16.34 26.30 12.14
N THR A 125 15.07 25.90 12.07
CA THR A 125 13.99 26.78 11.62
C THR A 125 13.81 27.97 12.57
N GLY A 126 13.81 27.70 13.88
CA GLY A 126 13.71 28.73 14.91
C GLY A 126 14.87 29.72 14.90
N THR A 127 16.08 29.30 14.52
CA THR A 127 17.24 30.19 14.40
C THR A 127 17.25 31.01 13.10
N VAL A 128 16.67 30.50 12.02
CA VAL A 128 16.50 31.27 10.77
C VAL A 128 15.49 32.40 10.97
N PHE A 129 14.37 32.13 11.64
CA PHE A 129 13.30 33.10 11.91
C PHE A 129 13.37 33.68 13.33
N LEU A 130 14.58 34.00 13.79
CA LEU A 130 14.81 34.31 15.21
C LEU A 130 14.11 35.59 15.68
N ARG A 131 13.41 35.51 16.82
CA ARG A 131 12.56 36.56 17.39
C ARG A 131 13.21 37.95 17.48
N THR A 132 14.51 38.05 17.81
CA THR A 132 15.20 39.35 17.95
C THR A 132 15.27 40.15 16.65
N ARG A 133 15.01 39.51 15.51
CA ARG A 133 14.95 40.13 14.19
C ARG A 133 13.53 40.26 13.65
N MET A 134 12.50 39.99 14.46
CA MET A 134 11.10 39.91 14.01
C MET A 134 10.24 40.97 14.73
N GLY A 135 9.95 42.06 14.04
CA GLY A 135 9.03 43.12 14.48
C GLY A 135 7.56 42.87 14.10
N VAL A 136 6.65 43.75 14.54
CA VAL A 136 5.22 43.70 14.15
C VAL A 136 5.00 44.68 13.00
N ASP A 137 5.55 44.35 11.84
CA ASP A 137 5.50 45.20 10.65
C ASP A 137 5.13 44.37 9.42
N ARG A 138 4.85 45.05 8.30
CA ARG A 138 4.43 44.39 7.06
C ARG A 138 5.50 43.44 6.50
N ILE A 139 6.78 43.77 6.64
CA ILE A 139 7.90 42.95 6.15
C ILE A 139 8.00 41.66 7.00
N HIS A 140 8.06 41.82 8.32
CA HIS A 140 8.17 40.70 9.25
C HIS A 140 6.92 39.80 9.26
N ALA A 141 5.74 40.35 8.97
CA ALA A 141 4.53 39.56 8.76
C ALA A 141 4.69 38.50 7.67
N ASN A 142 5.37 38.81 6.57
CA ASN A 142 5.63 37.82 5.51
C ASN A 142 6.57 36.70 6.01
N TYR A 143 7.53 37.02 6.90
CA TYR A 143 8.38 36.01 7.53
C TYR A 143 7.59 35.13 8.52
N TYR A 144 6.69 35.71 9.32
CA TYR A 144 5.79 34.92 10.17
C TYR A 144 4.91 33.99 9.34
N MET A 145 4.27 34.49 8.28
CA MET A 145 3.47 33.68 7.36
C MET A 145 4.29 32.55 6.73
N GLY A 146 5.48 32.88 6.21
CA GLY A 146 6.39 31.90 5.61
C GLY A 146 6.85 30.84 6.61
N SER A 147 7.10 31.21 7.86
CA SER A 147 7.47 30.25 8.91
C SER A 147 6.34 29.28 9.28
N LEU A 148 5.08 29.75 9.29
CA LEU A 148 3.90 28.91 9.52
C LEU A 148 3.69 27.91 8.38
N PHE A 149 3.78 28.36 7.13
CA PHE A 149 3.74 27.48 5.97
C PHE A 149 4.89 26.48 5.97
N TYR A 150 6.09 26.92 6.33
CA TYR A 150 7.25 26.03 6.41
C TYR A 150 7.07 24.95 7.49
N ALA A 151 6.47 25.27 8.64
CA ALA A 151 6.11 24.29 9.65
C ALA A 151 5.13 23.23 9.12
N LEU A 152 4.10 23.65 8.39
CA LEU A 152 3.14 22.75 7.76
C LEU A 152 3.82 21.84 6.72
N LEU A 153 4.66 22.43 5.85
CA LEU A 153 5.41 21.71 4.83
C LEU A 153 6.32 20.64 5.45
N LEU A 154 7.06 20.99 6.51
CA LEU A 154 7.98 20.06 7.15
C LEU A 154 7.28 18.90 7.86
N LEU A 155 6.16 19.17 8.54
CA LEU A 155 5.35 18.10 9.12
C LEU A 155 4.76 17.19 8.04
N MET A 156 4.35 17.75 6.89
CA MET A 156 3.91 16.93 5.77
C MET A 156 5.03 16.03 5.25
N VAL A 157 6.23 16.59 5.01
CA VAL A 157 7.40 15.83 4.53
C VAL A 157 7.81 14.77 5.55
N ASN A 158 7.73 15.07 6.84
CA ASN A 158 8.02 14.12 7.92
C ASN A 158 7.10 12.88 7.88
N GLY A 159 5.88 13.02 7.37
CA GLY A 159 4.96 11.89 7.16
C GLY A 159 5.32 10.98 5.97
N PHE A 160 6.15 11.43 5.03
CA PHE A 160 6.48 10.70 3.79
C PHE A 160 7.02 9.28 4.04
N PRO A 161 7.94 9.02 4.99
CA PRO A 161 8.48 7.67 5.18
C PRO A 161 7.44 6.66 5.70
N GLU A 162 6.25 7.10 6.15
CA GLU A 162 5.14 6.20 6.47
C GLU A 162 4.69 5.40 5.24
N LEU A 163 4.76 5.99 4.04
CA LEU A 163 4.52 5.31 2.76
C LEU A 163 5.41 4.07 2.62
N ALA A 164 6.73 4.25 2.78
CA ALA A 164 7.71 3.18 2.64
C ALA A 164 7.52 2.07 3.69
N MET A 165 7.27 2.47 4.95
CA MET A 165 7.00 1.53 6.04
C MET A 165 5.73 0.73 5.81
N ALA A 166 4.67 1.35 5.29
CA ALA A 166 3.43 0.67 4.94
C ALA A 166 3.64 -0.32 3.78
N ILE A 167 4.27 0.09 2.69
CA ILE A 167 4.55 -0.77 1.51
C ILE A 167 5.32 -2.03 1.91
N ASN A 168 6.37 -1.89 2.74
CA ASN A 168 7.19 -3.03 3.17
C ASN A 168 6.41 -4.09 3.98
N ARG A 169 5.27 -3.72 4.58
CA ARG A 169 4.43 -4.62 5.37
C ARG A 169 3.31 -5.28 4.56
N LEU A 170 2.96 -4.72 3.40
CA LEU A 170 1.87 -5.21 2.56
C LEU A 170 2.01 -6.68 2.14
N PRO A 171 3.18 -7.21 1.76
CA PRO A 171 3.29 -8.61 1.33
C PRO A 171 2.89 -9.60 2.42
N ILE A 172 3.33 -9.35 3.66
CA ILE A 172 3.01 -10.18 4.82
C ILE A 172 1.53 -10.04 5.17
N PHE A 173 1.01 -8.82 5.13
CA PHE A 173 -0.41 -8.54 5.36
C PHE A 173 -1.30 -9.32 4.39
N TYR A 174 -1.04 -9.21 3.08
CA TYR A 174 -1.87 -9.85 2.07
C TYR A 174 -1.80 -11.37 2.15
N LYS A 175 -0.61 -11.94 2.41
CA LYS A 175 -0.48 -13.38 2.68
C LYS A 175 -1.38 -13.82 3.83
N GLN A 176 -1.31 -13.13 4.97
CA GLN A 176 -2.12 -13.45 6.14
C GLN A 176 -3.62 -13.23 5.93
N ARG A 177 -4.00 -12.21 5.17
CA ARG A 177 -5.39 -11.95 4.80
C ARG A 177 -5.94 -13.06 3.90
N ASP A 178 -5.17 -13.47 2.90
CA ASP A 178 -5.57 -14.47 1.91
C ASP A 178 -5.61 -15.89 2.51
N ASP A 179 -4.80 -16.14 3.55
CA ASP A 179 -4.86 -17.33 4.41
C ASP A 179 -5.92 -17.21 5.54
N TYR A 180 -6.80 -16.21 5.48
CA TYR A 180 -7.90 -15.96 6.43
C TYR A 180 -7.50 -15.82 7.91
N PHE A 181 -6.29 -15.32 8.22
CA PHE A 181 -5.91 -15.03 9.61
C PHE A 181 -6.67 -13.85 10.19
N TYR A 182 -6.82 -12.75 9.43
CA TYR A 182 -7.58 -11.57 9.85
C TYR A 182 -8.02 -10.70 8.66
N PRO A 183 -9.14 -9.97 8.77
CA PRO A 183 -9.62 -9.05 7.74
C PRO A 183 -8.84 -7.73 7.72
N ALA A 184 -8.94 -6.98 6.62
CA ALA A 184 -8.22 -5.72 6.41
C ALA A 184 -8.49 -4.64 7.48
N TRP A 185 -9.74 -4.52 7.96
CA TRP A 185 -10.09 -3.54 8.99
C TRP A 185 -9.38 -3.80 10.32
N ALA A 186 -9.14 -5.07 10.67
CA ALA A 186 -8.46 -5.45 11.92
C ALA A 186 -6.98 -5.05 11.90
N TYR A 187 -6.39 -4.88 10.70
CA TYR A 187 -5.06 -4.31 10.51
C TYR A 187 -5.08 -2.78 10.43
N ALA A 188 -6.02 -2.21 9.67
CA ALA A 188 -6.05 -0.77 9.42
C ALA A 188 -6.28 0.07 10.69
N ILE A 189 -7.16 -0.38 11.58
CA ILE A 189 -7.52 0.37 12.80
C ILE A 189 -6.31 0.53 13.75
N PRO A 190 -5.59 -0.53 14.15
CA PRO A 190 -4.39 -0.38 14.96
C PRO A 190 -3.31 0.48 14.32
N SER A 191 -3.09 0.32 13.00
CA SER A 191 -2.08 1.12 12.26
C SER A 191 -2.37 2.62 12.31
N PHE A 192 -3.63 3.03 12.45
CA PHE A 192 -4.00 4.42 12.66
C PHE A 192 -3.85 4.86 14.13
N ILE A 193 -4.50 4.14 15.05
CA ILE A 193 -4.58 4.55 16.47
C ILE A 193 -3.20 4.67 17.10
N LEU A 194 -2.28 3.74 16.78
CA LEU A 194 -0.94 3.74 17.36
C LEU A 194 -0.05 4.88 16.84
N LYS A 195 -0.42 5.54 15.73
CA LYS A 195 0.29 6.70 15.20
C LYS A 195 -0.13 8.01 15.82
N ILE A 196 -1.31 8.08 16.44
CA ILE A 196 -1.82 9.29 17.10
C ILE A 196 -0.85 9.78 18.19
N PRO A 197 -0.38 8.94 19.15
CA PRO A 197 0.56 9.41 20.16
C PRO A 197 1.91 9.85 19.58
N VAL A 198 2.39 9.19 18.53
CA VAL A 198 3.64 9.55 17.86
C VAL A 198 3.52 10.93 17.22
N SER A 199 2.44 11.17 16.49
CA SER A 199 2.15 12.47 15.86
C SER A 199 2.02 13.59 16.89
N LEU A 200 1.40 13.30 18.04
CA LEU A 200 1.27 14.24 19.14
C LEU A 200 2.64 14.63 19.71
N VAL A 201 3.50 13.66 20.00
CA VAL A 201 4.86 13.92 20.53
C VAL A 201 5.69 14.73 19.53
N GLU A 202 5.65 14.38 18.25
CA GLU A 202 6.38 15.09 17.20
C GLU A 202 5.89 16.54 17.03
N SER A 203 4.57 16.76 17.11
CA SER A 203 3.98 18.09 17.01
C SER A 203 4.25 18.95 18.25
N ILE A 204 4.25 18.34 19.45
CA ILE A 204 4.65 19.01 20.70
C ILE A 204 6.11 19.44 20.63
N ALA A 205 7.01 18.54 20.21
CA ALA A 205 8.43 18.83 20.08
C ALA A 205 8.67 20.00 19.10
N TRP A 206 8.05 19.94 17.92
CA TRP A 206 8.14 21.01 16.93
C TRP A 206 7.62 22.34 17.47
N THR A 207 6.40 22.35 18.02
CA THR A 207 5.73 23.60 18.42
C THR A 207 6.45 24.23 19.61
N THR A 208 6.85 23.45 20.61
CA THR A 208 7.52 23.99 21.81
C THR A 208 8.84 24.67 21.46
N ILE A 209 9.62 24.09 20.54
CA ILE A 209 10.90 24.65 20.10
C ILE A 209 10.66 25.88 19.21
N SER A 210 9.88 25.74 18.15
CA SER A 210 9.71 26.78 17.15
C SER A 210 8.94 28.00 17.69
N TYR A 211 7.93 27.81 18.54
CA TYR A 211 6.99 28.86 18.88
C TYR A 211 7.63 30.06 19.57
N TYR A 212 8.43 29.78 20.60
CA TYR A 212 9.11 30.81 21.37
C TYR A 212 10.38 31.32 20.69
N LEU A 213 11.08 30.48 19.91
CA LEU A 213 12.26 30.91 19.13
C LEU A 213 11.89 31.91 18.03
N ILE A 214 10.78 31.66 17.33
CA ILE A 214 10.29 32.52 16.25
C ILE A 214 9.57 33.76 16.81
N GLY A 215 8.96 33.63 17.99
CA GLY A 215 8.27 34.73 18.65
C GLY A 215 6.86 34.96 18.11
N TYR A 216 6.09 33.89 17.91
CA TYR A 216 4.65 33.98 17.70
C TYR A 216 3.95 34.66 18.90
N THR A 217 2.65 34.94 18.76
CA THR A 217 1.89 35.65 19.80
C THR A 217 2.00 34.92 21.15
N PRO A 218 2.43 35.56 22.26
CA PRO A 218 2.76 34.86 23.50
C PRO A 218 1.55 34.35 24.32
N GLU A 219 0.37 34.21 23.71
CA GLU A 219 -0.84 33.73 24.37
C GLU A 219 -0.89 32.19 24.43
N ALA A 220 -1.16 31.63 25.62
CA ALA A 220 -1.24 30.18 25.81
C ALA A 220 -2.35 29.53 24.96
N SER A 221 -3.50 30.19 24.81
CA SER A 221 -4.60 29.73 23.96
C SER A 221 -4.14 29.53 22.50
N ARG A 222 -3.39 30.49 21.96
CA ARG A 222 -2.87 30.44 20.59
C ARG A 222 -1.78 29.41 20.41
N PHE A 223 -0.97 29.16 21.43
CA PHE A 223 -0.01 28.06 21.44
C PHE A 223 -0.72 26.71 21.28
N PHE A 224 -1.74 26.43 22.09
CA PHE A 224 -2.50 25.17 22.00
C PHE A 224 -3.27 25.07 20.68
N CYS A 225 -3.79 26.19 20.17
CA CYS A 225 -4.46 26.21 18.87
C CYS A 225 -3.51 25.89 17.71
N GLN A 226 -2.28 26.42 17.73
CA GLN A 226 -1.25 26.10 16.75
C GLN A 226 -0.80 24.65 16.86
N LEU A 227 -0.54 24.17 18.09
CA LEU A 227 -0.20 22.78 18.35
C LEU A 227 -1.25 21.81 17.78
N LEU A 228 -2.54 22.10 18.02
CA LEU A 228 -3.65 21.28 17.55
C LEU A 228 -3.69 21.19 16.03
N VAL A 229 -3.54 22.32 15.32
CA VAL A 229 -3.54 22.33 13.84
C VAL A 229 -2.35 21.56 13.27
N LEU A 230 -1.15 21.77 13.83
CA LEU A 230 0.06 21.06 13.41
C LEU A 230 -0.05 19.54 13.64
N PHE A 231 -0.58 19.14 14.79
CA PHE A 231 -0.88 17.74 15.13
C PHE A 231 -1.86 17.09 14.14
N LEU A 232 -2.95 17.78 13.81
CA LEU A 232 -3.94 17.27 12.88
C LEU A 232 -3.39 17.16 11.46
N ILE A 233 -2.62 18.14 10.98
CA ILE A 233 -1.96 18.09 9.66
C ILE A 233 -0.99 16.92 9.57
N HIS A 234 -0.18 16.70 10.61
CA HIS A 234 0.74 15.56 10.64
C HIS A 234 -0.02 14.23 10.63
N THR A 235 -1.11 14.11 11.41
CA THR A 235 -1.99 12.93 11.41
C THR A 235 -2.67 12.67 10.07
N VAL A 236 -3.16 13.72 9.40
CA VAL A 236 -3.72 13.64 8.03
C VAL A 236 -2.66 13.13 7.07
N THR A 237 -1.44 13.65 7.16
CA THR A 237 -0.37 13.30 6.23
C THR A 237 0.08 11.85 6.38
N LEU A 238 0.21 11.36 7.62
CA LEU A 238 0.47 9.94 7.88
C LEU A 238 -0.64 9.06 7.29
N SER A 239 -1.90 9.48 7.41
CA SER A 239 -3.05 8.74 6.86
C SER A 239 -3.08 8.78 5.33
N MET A 240 -2.78 9.93 4.72
CA MET A 240 -2.68 10.10 3.28
C MET A 240 -1.62 9.17 2.68
N PHE A 241 -0.40 9.14 3.24
CA PHE A 241 0.67 8.29 2.73
C PHE A 241 0.40 6.78 2.94
N ARG A 242 -0.26 6.39 4.04
CA ARG A 242 -0.76 5.00 4.20
C ARG A 242 -1.80 4.65 3.15
N CYS A 243 -2.74 5.55 2.88
CA CYS A 243 -3.73 5.36 1.83
C CYS A 243 -3.05 5.12 0.48
N VAL A 244 -2.15 6.01 0.06
CA VAL A 244 -1.37 5.87 -1.18
C VAL A 244 -0.60 4.54 -1.23
N ALA A 245 0.05 4.13 -0.12
CA ALA A 245 0.76 2.86 -0.03
C ALA A 245 -0.13 1.66 -0.43
N SER A 246 -1.38 1.64 0.04
CA SER A 246 -2.31 0.53 -0.23
C SER A 246 -2.67 0.39 -1.71
N TYR A 247 -2.73 1.49 -2.46
CA TYR A 247 -3.07 1.47 -3.89
C TYR A 247 -1.86 1.21 -4.79
N CYS A 248 -0.70 1.76 -4.45
CA CYS A 248 0.51 1.67 -5.25
C CYS A 248 1.31 0.38 -5.04
N GLN A 249 1.22 -0.25 -3.85
CA GLN A 249 1.75 -1.56 -3.45
C GLN A 249 3.25 -1.86 -3.66
N THR A 250 3.97 -1.05 -4.44
CA THR A 250 5.41 -1.18 -4.74
C THR A 250 6.12 0.13 -4.41
N MET A 251 7.41 0.05 -4.05
CA MET A 251 8.15 1.24 -3.66
C MET A 251 8.23 2.29 -4.78
N VAL A 252 8.43 1.85 -6.03
CA VAL A 252 8.54 2.76 -7.19
C VAL A 252 7.21 3.49 -7.42
N ALA A 253 6.11 2.74 -7.58
CA ALA A 253 4.79 3.36 -7.79
C ALA A 253 4.36 4.19 -6.57
N GLY A 254 4.71 3.73 -5.37
CA GLY A 254 4.44 4.44 -4.11
C GLY A 254 5.14 5.78 -4.07
N SER A 255 6.44 5.84 -4.35
CA SER A 255 7.21 7.09 -4.34
C SER A 255 6.67 8.10 -5.35
N VAL A 256 6.33 7.65 -6.57
CA VAL A 256 5.72 8.51 -7.58
C VAL A 256 4.34 8.99 -7.12
N GLY A 257 3.45 8.09 -6.71
CA GLY A 257 2.10 8.43 -6.26
C GLY A 257 2.08 9.32 -5.02
N GLY A 258 2.98 9.06 -4.07
CA GLY A 258 3.14 9.85 -2.85
C GLY A 258 3.66 11.25 -3.15
N THR A 259 4.64 11.38 -4.04
CA THR A 259 5.14 12.70 -4.49
C THR A 259 4.06 13.47 -5.23
N MET A 260 3.28 12.82 -6.11
CA MET A 260 2.17 13.46 -6.80
C MET A 260 1.07 13.93 -5.83
N ALA A 261 0.70 13.10 -4.85
CA ALA A 261 -0.27 13.48 -3.82
C ALA A 261 0.23 14.66 -2.96
N PHE A 262 1.51 14.65 -2.59
CA PHE A 262 2.16 15.75 -1.87
C PHE A 262 2.15 17.05 -2.69
N LEU A 263 2.57 17.00 -3.95
CA LEU A 263 2.58 18.17 -4.84
C LEU A 263 1.17 18.71 -5.10
N ALA A 264 0.17 17.85 -5.29
CA ALA A 264 -1.22 18.27 -5.42
C ALA A 264 -1.70 19.01 -4.17
N THR A 265 -1.39 18.47 -2.99
CA THR A 265 -1.76 19.08 -1.70
C THR A 265 -1.09 20.44 -1.53
N LEU A 266 0.19 20.57 -1.89
CA LEU A 266 0.94 21.84 -1.88
C LEU A 266 0.36 22.88 -2.84
N LEU A 267 0.08 22.47 -4.08
CA LEU A 267 -0.45 23.35 -5.13
C LEU A 267 -1.75 24.02 -4.71
N PHE A 268 -2.63 23.24 -4.08
CA PHE A 268 -3.95 23.72 -3.62
C PHE A 268 -3.95 24.33 -2.22
N GLY A 269 -2.82 24.33 -1.50
CA GLY A 269 -2.74 24.76 -0.10
C GLY A 269 -2.95 26.26 0.16
N GLY A 270 -2.99 27.10 -0.88
CA GLY A 270 -3.30 28.53 -0.76
C GLY A 270 -2.15 29.48 -0.46
N PHE A 271 -1.01 28.96 0.03
CA PHE A 271 0.18 29.80 0.27
C PHE A 271 1.02 30.03 -0.99
N ILE A 272 1.31 28.98 -1.77
CA ILE A 272 2.11 29.10 -3.01
C ILE A 272 1.32 29.83 -4.09
N ILE A 273 0.06 29.44 -4.28
CA ILE A 273 -0.88 30.08 -5.20
C ILE A 273 -2.09 30.51 -4.36
N PRO A 274 -2.27 31.82 -4.14
CA PRO A 274 -3.45 32.32 -3.44
C PRO A 274 -4.73 31.95 -4.17
N ARG A 275 -5.78 31.61 -3.42
CA ARG A 275 -7.08 31.18 -3.95
C ARG A 275 -7.69 32.19 -4.94
N SER A 276 -7.45 33.48 -4.73
CA SER A 276 -7.95 34.56 -5.59
C SER A 276 -7.38 34.52 -7.01
N PHE A 277 -6.12 34.08 -7.17
CA PHE A 277 -5.43 33.98 -8.46
C PHE A 277 -5.72 32.68 -9.21
N MET A 278 -6.33 31.68 -8.56
CA MET A 278 -6.71 30.44 -9.24
C MET A 278 -7.88 30.70 -10.22
N PRO A 279 -7.87 30.08 -11.42
CA PRO A 279 -9.00 30.20 -12.34
C PRO A 279 -10.25 29.56 -11.75
N ASN A 280 -11.44 30.09 -12.08
CA ASN A 280 -12.71 29.71 -11.44
C ASN A 280 -13.00 28.19 -11.44
N TRP A 281 -12.63 27.50 -12.53
CA TRP A 281 -12.81 26.05 -12.66
C TRP A 281 -11.90 25.22 -11.74
N LEU A 282 -10.84 25.82 -11.19
CA LEU A 282 -9.84 25.17 -10.34
C LEU A 282 -9.96 25.59 -8.86
N LYS A 283 -10.68 26.68 -8.57
CA LYS A 283 -10.86 27.23 -7.21
C LYS A 283 -11.42 26.24 -6.19
N TRP A 284 -12.16 25.21 -6.62
CA TRP A 284 -12.70 24.19 -5.72
C TRP A 284 -11.60 23.27 -5.17
N GLY A 285 -10.49 23.08 -5.90
CA GLY A 285 -9.36 22.25 -5.46
C GLY A 285 -8.73 22.73 -4.16
N PHE A 286 -8.80 24.04 -3.89
CA PHE A 286 -8.41 24.63 -2.60
C PHE A 286 -9.12 23.95 -1.42
N TRP A 287 -10.40 23.60 -1.55
CA TRP A 287 -11.17 22.96 -0.48
C TRP A 287 -10.94 21.45 -0.37
N LEU A 288 -10.31 20.84 -1.37
CA LEU A 288 -9.93 19.42 -1.36
C LEU A 288 -8.57 19.19 -0.67
N SER A 289 -7.76 20.23 -0.52
CA SER A 289 -6.45 20.12 0.12
C SER A 289 -6.55 20.27 1.64
N PRO A 290 -6.08 19.28 2.43
CA PRO A 290 -5.99 19.44 3.88
C PRO A 290 -5.04 20.58 4.29
N LEU A 291 -4.03 20.88 3.47
CA LEU A 291 -3.07 21.94 3.75
C LEU A 291 -3.74 23.32 3.80
N SER A 292 -4.76 23.57 2.98
CA SER A 292 -5.51 24.83 2.99
C SER A 292 -6.16 25.11 4.34
N TYR A 293 -6.73 24.08 4.97
CA TYR A 293 -7.33 24.21 6.30
C TYR A 293 -6.28 24.42 7.38
N GLY A 294 -5.11 23.78 7.24
CA GLY A 294 -3.93 24.04 8.07
C GLY A 294 -3.46 25.49 7.99
N GLU A 295 -3.32 26.02 6.78
CA GLU A 295 -2.96 27.42 6.53
C GLU A 295 -3.97 28.38 7.13
N ILE A 296 -5.26 28.23 6.83
CA ILE A 296 -6.31 29.10 7.39
C ILE A 296 -6.28 29.06 8.93
N GLY A 297 -6.10 27.87 9.51
CA GLY A 297 -6.06 27.68 10.96
C GLY A 297 -4.88 28.38 11.62
N LEU A 298 -3.66 28.20 11.09
CA LEU A 298 -2.44 28.79 11.65
C LEU A 298 -2.37 30.29 11.45
N THR A 299 -2.65 30.75 10.23
CA THR A 299 -2.53 32.16 9.86
C THR A 299 -3.63 32.98 10.51
N GLY A 300 -4.85 32.46 10.59
CA GLY A 300 -5.92 33.05 11.39
C GLY A 300 -5.59 33.10 12.88
N ASN A 301 -5.00 32.04 13.43
CA ASN A 301 -4.57 32.00 14.83
C ASN A 301 -3.47 33.01 15.16
N GLU A 302 -2.57 33.33 14.23
CA GLU A 302 -1.49 34.29 14.47
C GLU A 302 -1.91 35.72 14.14
N PHE A 303 -2.43 35.99 12.94
CA PHE A 303 -2.70 37.35 12.45
C PHE A 303 -4.00 37.98 12.98
N LEU A 304 -4.89 37.21 13.59
CA LEU A 304 -6.05 37.75 14.33
C LEU A 304 -5.74 37.96 15.82
N ALA A 305 -4.47 37.97 16.22
CA ALA A 305 -4.06 38.36 17.56
C ALA A 305 -4.10 39.87 17.76
N GLN A 306 -4.33 40.27 19.01
CA GLN A 306 -4.48 41.67 19.41
C GLN A 306 -3.31 42.54 18.90
N ARG A 307 -2.07 42.02 19.00
CA ARG A 307 -0.86 42.71 18.51
C ARG A 307 -0.90 43.11 17.03
N TRP A 308 -1.56 42.31 16.19
CA TRP A 308 -1.68 42.56 14.74
C TRP A 308 -2.91 43.41 14.39
N LEU A 309 -3.85 43.54 15.32
CA LEU A 309 -5.08 44.32 15.13
C LEU A 309 -4.94 45.78 15.58
N GLU A 310 -4.01 46.05 16.50
CA GLU A 310 -3.74 47.41 17.02
C GLU A 310 -3.11 48.32 15.95
N ILE A 311 -2.28 47.76 15.08
CA ILE A 311 -1.64 48.51 13.99
C ILE A 311 -2.61 48.60 12.82
N LYS A 312 -3.05 49.82 12.47
CA LYS A 312 -3.93 50.06 11.32
C LYS A 312 -3.16 50.67 10.16
N ILE A 313 -3.27 50.09 8.98
CA ILE A 313 -2.75 50.65 7.72
C ILE A 313 -3.95 50.95 6.82
N SER A 314 -4.11 52.22 6.42
CA SER A 314 -5.24 52.67 5.59
C SER A 314 -6.63 52.35 6.20
N GLY A 315 -6.76 52.47 7.53
CA GLY A 315 -8.02 52.21 8.25
C GLY A 315 -8.32 50.73 8.55
N VAL A 316 -7.58 49.78 7.97
CA VAL A 316 -7.74 48.33 8.19
C VAL A 316 -6.62 47.82 9.10
N ALA A 317 -6.95 46.90 10.01
CA ALA A 317 -5.96 46.20 10.83
C ALA A 317 -4.90 45.49 9.97
N LEU A 318 -3.62 45.62 10.34
CA LEU A 318 -2.48 45.05 9.63
C LEU A 318 -2.65 43.54 9.40
N GLY A 319 -3.00 42.80 10.45
CA GLY A 319 -3.22 41.35 10.37
C GLY A 319 -4.29 40.95 9.35
N ARG A 320 -5.42 41.64 9.35
CA ARG A 320 -6.50 41.42 8.37
C ARG A 320 -6.05 41.74 6.95
N ARG A 321 -5.29 42.83 6.77
CA ARG A 321 -4.78 43.21 5.47
C ARG A 321 -3.83 42.15 4.89
N ILE A 322 -2.95 41.58 5.72
CA ILE A 322 -2.05 40.50 5.31
C ILE A 322 -2.84 39.27 4.86
N LEU A 323 -3.87 38.88 5.62
CA LEU A 323 -4.74 37.76 5.27
C LEU A 323 -5.54 38.03 3.97
N MET A 324 -6.05 39.25 3.77
CA MET A 324 -6.74 39.64 2.55
C MET A 324 -5.85 39.55 1.32
N ASP A 325 -4.61 40.01 1.41
CA ASP A 325 -3.66 39.98 0.28
C ASP A 325 -3.29 38.55 -0.13
N GLN A 326 -3.34 37.60 0.80
CA GLN A 326 -3.14 36.17 0.54
C GLN A 326 -4.47 35.43 0.24
N GLY A 327 -5.62 36.10 0.25
CA GLY A 327 -6.93 35.47 0.06
C GLY A 327 -7.34 34.51 1.19
N LEU A 328 -6.79 34.70 2.39
CA LEU A 328 -7.00 33.90 3.60
C LEU A 328 -7.77 34.66 4.70
N ASP A 329 -8.41 35.80 4.39
CA ASP A 329 -9.24 36.53 5.35
C ASP A 329 -10.58 35.81 5.58
N PHE A 330 -10.55 34.85 6.50
CA PHE A 330 -11.73 34.12 6.96
C PHE A 330 -12.11 34.56 8.39
N SER A 331 -13.38 34.38 8.74
CA SER A 331 -13.87 34.64 10.10
C SER A 331 -13.17 33.73 11.13
N SER A 332 -13.10 34.15 12.40
CA SER A 332 -12.50 33.34 13.46
C SER A 332 -13.18 31.97 13.65
N TYR A 333 -14.47 31.84 13.28
CA TYR A 333 -15.19 30.57 13.30
C TYR A 333 -14.59 29.52 12.34
N PHE A 334 -13.92 29.98 11.27
CA PHE A 334 -13.30 29.11 10.28
C PHE A 334 -12.15 28.28 10.86
N TYR A 335 -11.57 28.68 11.99
CA TYR A 335 -10.62 27.86 12.74
C TYR A 335 -11.23 26.49 13.10
N TRP A 336 -12.45 26.47 13.65
CA TRP A 336 -13.13 25.23 14.02
C TRP A 336 -13.57 24.40 12.80
N ILE A 337 -13.91 25.08 11.70
CA ILE A 337 -14.17 24.41 10.41
C ILE A 337 -12.89 23.71 9.94
N SER A 338 -11.73 24.36 10.03
CA SER A 338 -10.45 23.75 9.69
C SER A 338 -10.16 22.51 10.53
N ILE A 339 -10.39 22.57 11.85
CA ILE A 339 -10.23 21.40 12.73
C ILE A 339 -11.16 20.25 12.30
N GLY A 340 -12.44 20.54 12.07
CA GLY A 340 -13.41 19.54 11.60
C GLY A 340 -13.04 18.94 10.25
N ALA A 341 -12.58 19.76 9.31
CA ALA A 341 -12.13 19.31 7.99
C ALA A 341 -10.91 18.40 8.09
N LEU A 342 -9.90 18.75 8.90
CA LEU A 342 -8.69 17.92 9.09
C LEU A 342 -9.02 16.57 9.73
N LEU A 343 -9.94 16.52 10.70
CA LEU A 343 -10.45 15.26 11.25
C LEU A 343 -11.20 14.44 10.18
N GLY A 344 -12.01 15.10 9.36
CA GLY A 344 -12.68 14.50 8.21
C GLY A 344 -11.72 13.88 7.20
N PHE A 345 -10.67 14.60 6.80
CA PHE A 345 -9.62 14.09 5.91
C PHE A 345 -8.87 12.91 6.54
N THR A 346 -8.57 12.99 7.84
CA THR A 346 -7.95 11.88 8.56
C THR A 346 -8.81 10.62 8.44
N LEU A 347 -10.11 10.72 8.72
CA LEU A 347 -11.02 9.59 8.61
C LEU A 347 -11.14 9.09 7.16
N LEU A 348 -11.29 10.00 6.20
CA LEU A 348 -11.39 9.70 4.77
C LEU A 348 -10.20 8.86 4.29
N PHE A 349 -8.96 9.29 4.59
CA PHE A 349 -7.76 8.55 4.17
C PHE A 349 -7.61 7.21 4.88
N ASN A 350 -8.01 7.10 6.15
CA ASN A 350 -8.00 5.81 6.86
C ASN A 350 -9.03 4.82 6.32
N VAL A 351 -10.23 5.30 5.98
CA VAL A 351 -11.24 4.49 5.29
C VAL A 351 -10.72 4.08 3.90
N GLY A 352 -10.16 5.02 3.15
CA GLY A 352 -9.52 4.76 1.85
C GLY A 352 -8.41 3.71 1.93
N PHE A 353 -7.61 3.74 3.00
CA PHE A 353 -6.58 2.73 3.29
C PHE A 353 -7.20 1.35 3.56
N ALA A 354 -8.22 1.26 4.42
CA ALA A 354 -8.90 -0.01 4.70
C ALA A 354 -9.57 -0.61 3.46
N ILE A 355 -10.20 0.23 2.63
CA ILE A 355 -10.79 -0.17 1.34
C ILE A 355 -9.70 -0.68 0.39
N GLY A 356 -8.60 0.06 0.24
CA GLY A 356 -7.46 -0.33 -0.60
C GLY A 356 -6.91 -1.70 -0.22
N LEU A 357 -6.73 -1.94 1.08
CA LEU A 357 -6.29 -3.24 1.62
C LEU A 357 -7.31 -4.37 1.44
N THR A 358 -8.60 -4.06 1.29
CA THR A 358 -9.65 -5.08 1.09
C THR A 358 -9.73 -5.50 -0.37
N ILE A 359 -9.68 -4.53 -1.30
CA ILE A 359 -9.94 -4.77 -2.73
C ILE A 359 -8.70 -5.29 -3.47
N LYS A 360 -7.50 -4.81 -3.10
CA LYS A 360 -6.28 -5.11 -3.85
C LYS A 360 -5.76 -6.52 -3.57
N LYS A 361 -5.12 -7.14 -4.56
CA LYS A 361 -4.44 -8.44 -4.46
C LYS A 361 -2.92 -8.25 -4.48
N VAL A 362 -2.16 -9.25 -4.05
CA VAL A 362 -0.68 -9.21 -4.06
C VAL A 362 -0.18 -8.95 -5.49
N PRO A 363 0.67 -7.93 -5.72
CA PRO A 363 1.34 -7.76 -7.00
C PRO A 363 2.30 -8.95 -7.22
N GLY A 364 2.08 -9.73 -8.27
CA GLY A 364 2.98 -10.82 -8.69
C GLY A 364 2.42 -12.25 -8.62
N THR A 365 1.25 -12.49 -8.02
CA THR A 365 0.56 -13.79 -8.10
C THR A 365 -0.33 -13.86 -9.35
N SER A 366 0.29 -13.76 -10.53
CA SER A 366 -0.30 -14.42 -11.70
C SER A 366 -0.14 -15.92 -11.46
N ARG A 367 -1.12 -16.56 -10.80
CA ARG A 367 -1.22 -18.02 -10.84
C ARG A 367 -1.22 -18.38 -12.32
N ALA A 368 -0.14 -18.98 -12.81
CA ALA A 368 -0.08 -19.57 -14.13
C ALA A 368 -1.00 -20.80 -14.14
N ILE A 369 -2.31 -20.58 -14.05
CA ILE A 369 -3.29 -21.56 -14.47
C ILE A 369 -3.25 -21.46 -15.99
N ILE A 370 -2.40 -22.28 -16.59
CA ILE A 370 -2.39 -22.48 -18.04
C ILE A 370 -3.80 -22.96 -18.39
N SER A 371 -4.61 -22.08 -18.99
CA SER A 371 -5.96 -22.43 -19.42
C SER A 371 -5.87 -23.53 -20.48
N ARG A 372 -6.59 -24.64 -20.27
CA ARG A 372 -6.70 -25.81 -21.16
C ARG A 372 -6.88 -25.45 -22.64
N ASN A 373 -7.50 -24.30 -22.93
CA ASN A 373 -7.79 -23.80 -24.29
C ASN A 373 -6.58 -23.27 -25.07
N LYS A 374 -5.44 -22.96 -24.43
CA LYS A 374 -4.23 -22.51 -25.16
C LYS A 374 -3.33 -23.65 -25.63
N LEU A 375 -3.56 -24.87 -25.14
CA LEU A 375 -2.82 -26.04 -25.61
C LEU A 375 -3.40 -26.58 -26.93
N THR A 376 -4.73 -26.49 -27.10
CA THR A 376 -5.41 -26.96 -28.31
C THR A 376 -5.22 -26.02 -29.52
N THR A 377 -4.89 -24.75 -29.30
CA THR A 377 -4.65 -23.81 -30.42
C THR A 377 -3.30 -24.02 -31.10
N PHE A 378 -2.37 -24.74 -30.47
CA PHE A 378 -1.10 -25.15 -31.09
C PHE A 378 -1.20 -26.46 -31.87
N ASP A 379 -2.27 -27.25 -31.69
CA ASP A 379 -2.46 -28.56 -32.34
C ASP A 379 -3.35 -28.50 -33.61
N GLY A 380 -3.74 -27.30 -34.06
CA GLY A 380 -4.71 -27.12 -35.17
C GLY A 380 -4.17 -26.55 -36.48
N ARG A 381 -2.86 -26.35 -36.64
CA ARG A 381 -2.25 -25.84 -37.89
C ARG A 381 -0.97 -26.61 -38.18
N ASP A 382 -1.11 -27.81 -38.71
CA ASP A 382 -0.10 -28.44 -39.58
C ASP A 382 -0.74 -29.63 -40.30
N GLN A 383 -1.67 -29.32 -41.21
CA GLN A 383 -2.00 -30.16 -42.37
C GLN A 383 -2.86 -29.35 -43.35
N ASP A 384 -2.21 -28.61 -44.27
CA ASP A 384 -2.40 -28.70 -45.73
C ASP A 384 -1.74 -27.53 -46.49
N ASN A 385 -1.28 -27.85 -47.70
CA ASN A 385 -0.36 -27.10 -48.55
C ASN A 385 -0.95 -25.89 -49.31
N ASN A 386 -0.03 -24.98 -49.70
CA ASN A 386 -0.03 -24.04 -50.84
C ASN A 386 -1.03 -22.86 -50.87
N ALA A 387 -0.52 -21.63 -50.67
CA ALA A 387 -0.37 -20.59 -51.71
C ALA A 387 -0.08 -19.19 -51.12
N GLU A 388 0.85 -18.49 -51.77
CA GLU A 388 0.99 -17.04 -51.92
C GLU A 388 1.11 -16.08 -50.70
N ASN A 389 2.31 -15.52 -50.59
CA ASN A 389 2.59 -14.08 -50.57
C ASN A 389 1.62 -13.15 -49.82
N ARG A 390 2.02 -12.68 -48.64
CA ARG A 390 2.11 -11.24 -48.29
C ARG A 390 2.70 -11.05 -46.89
N ARG A 391 3.88 -10.41 -46.82
CA ARG A 391 4.32 -9.69 -45.61
C ARG A 391 3.53 -8.39 -45.48
N PRO A 392 3.40 -7.88 -44.25
CA PRO A 392 4.01 -6.57 -44.02
C PRO A 392 4.95 -6.58 -42.82
N LYS A 393 6.05 -5.84 -43.00
CA LYS A 393 7.01 -5.44 -41.97
C LYS A 393 6.33 -4.49 -40.98
N LEU A 394 6.64 -4.61 -39.70
CA LEU A 394 6.71 -3.45 -38.81
C LEU A 394 8.04 -3.48 -38.05
N GLN A 395 8.65 -2.31 -38.01
CA GLN A 395 10.04 -2.03 -37.68
C GLN A 395 10.36 -2.23 -36.19
N ALA A 396 11.61 -2.62 -35.95
CA ALA A 396 12.28 -2.58 -34.66
C ALA A 396 12.91 -1.20 -34.46
N GLU A 397 12.93 -0.73 -33.20
CA GLU A 397 13.96 0.08 -32.52
C GLU A 397 13.47 0.28 -31.05
N THR A 398 14.21 0.28 -29.95
CA THR A 398 15.55 -0.17 -29.52
C THR A 398 15.57 -0.10 -27.97
N ALA A 399 16.45 -0.88 -27.33
CA ALA A 399 16.88 -0.84 -25.91
C ALA A 399 15.99 -1.62 -24.91
N LEU A 400 16.50 -2.45 -23.98
CA LEU A 400 17.85 -2.88 -23.61
C LEU A 400 17.72 -4.27 -22.93
N SER A 401 18.65 -5.18 -23.18
CA SER A 401 18.72 -6.53 -22.60
C SER A 401 19.05 -6.50 -21.09
N PRO A 402 18.61 -7.53 -20.34
CA PRO A 402 19.60 -8.52 -19.92
C PRO A 402 19.14 -9.97 -20.10
N ASN A 403 20.16 -10.83 -20.07
CA ASN A 403 20.22 -12.21 -20.53
C ASN A 403 19.09 -13.15 -20.07
N ARG A 404 18.70 -13.98 -21.05
CA ARG A 404 18.04 -15.27 -20.84
C ARG A 404 18.97 -16.24 -20.11
N THR A 405 18.51 -16.75 -18.98
CA THR A 405 18.68 -18.16 -18.59
C THR A 405 17.50 -18.54 -17.72
N GLY A 406 16.39 -18.89 -18.36
CA GLY A 406 15.26 -19.54 -17.69
C GLY A 406 15.63 -20.99 -17.37
N ARG A 407 16.28 -21.21 -16.22
CA ARG A 407 16.28 -22.50 -15.53
C ARG A 407 15.37 -22.40 -14.32
N MET A 408 14.36 -23.28 -14.29
CA MET A 408 13.49 -23.52 -13.15
C MET A 408 14.37 -24.05 -12.01
N VAL A 409 14.55 -23.26 -10.95
CA VAL A 409 15.29 -23.70 -9.76
C VAL A 409 14.30 -24.48 -8.88
N LEU A 410 14.39 -25.81 -8.93
CA LEU A 410 13.84 -26.69 -7.90
C LEU A 410 14.88 -26.78 -6.77
N PRO A 411 14.50 -26.63 -5.48
CA PRO A 411 15.45 -26.63 -4.38
C PRO A 411 15.69 -28.07 -3.91
N PHE A 412 16.45 -28.86 -4.66
CA PHE A 412 17.01 -30.11 -4.15
C PHE A 412 18.39 -30.34 -4.79
N THR A 413 19.44 -30.24 -3.97
CA THR A 413 20.80 -30.69 -4.28
C THR A 413 20.89 -32.19 -3.97
N PRO A 414 21.08 -33.07 -4.95
CA PRO A 414 21.40 -34.46 -4.68
C PRO A 414 22.88 -34.57 -4.28
N LEU A 415 23.13 -35.08 -3.08
CA LEU A 415 24.45 -35.52 -2.63
C LEU A 415 24.82 -36.80 -3.39
N ILE A 416 25.90 -36.75 -4.17
CA ILE A 416 26.51 -37.93 -4.78
C ILE A 416 27.50 -38.50 -3.76
N LEU A 417 27.22 -39.70 -3.27
CA LEU A 417 28.16 -40.56 -2.55
C LEU A 417 28.97 -41.32 -3.62
N GLU A 418 30.22 -40.93 -3.83
CA GLU A 418 31.20 -41.77 -4.55
C GLU A 418 31.78 -42.79 -3.56
N HIS A 419 31.55 -44.07 -3.83
CA HIS A 419 32.35 -45.16 -3.32
C HIS A 419 33.50 -45.42 -4.29
N LEU A 420 34.73 -45.28 -3.80
CA LEU A 420 35.89 -46.08 -4.19
C LEU A 420 36.70 -46.38 -2.92
#